data_AF-A0A833VD09-F1
#
_entry.id   AF-A0A833VD09-F1
#
_cell.length_a   1.000
_cell.length_b   1.000
_cell.length_c   1.000
_cell.angle_alpha   90.00
_cell.angle_beta   90.00
_cell.angle_gamma   90.00
#
_symmetry.space_group_name_H-M   'P 1'
#
loop_
_entity.id
_entity.type
_entity.pdbx_description
1 polymer ?
#
loop_
_entity_poly.entity_id
_entity_poly.type
_entity_poly.pdbx_seq_one_letter_code
_entity_poly.pdbx_strand_id
1 'polypeptide(L)'
;MGLFYQKDTKSKLVGYADAGYLSDPHKARSQSGYVFTYGGTAISWRSTKQTLTATSSNHAELIALYDAGRECVWLRSMIQHIQEECGLESIKGSPTVLYEDNAACIAQIKEGYIKGDRTKHISPKFFSTHDLQKDGLIDICQIRSSDNLADLFTKSLPRKVFEQLSQKIGIRRLKDIR
;
A
#
# COMPACT_ATOMS: atom_id res chain seq x y z
N MET A 1 -0.37 -5.25 23.19
CA MET A 1 -0.23 -4.04 22.36
C MET A 1 -1.55 -3.79 21.66
N GLY A 2 -1.84 -2.56 21.26
CA GLY A 2 -3.06 -2.22 20.52
C GLY A 2 -2.80 -1.06 19.56
N LEU A 3 -3.74 -0.84 18.64
CA LEU A 3 -3.76 0.34 17.77
C LEU A 3 -4.20 1.56 18.60
N PHE A 4 -3.42 2.63 18.54
CA PHE A 4 -3.69 3.87 19.26
C PHE A 4 -4.07 4.98 18.28
N TYR A 5 -5.32 5.44 18.37
CA TYR A 5 -5.85 6.54 17.57
C TYR A 5 -5.81 7.83 18.37
N GLN A 6 -5.06 8.82 17.88
CA GLN A 6 -4.92 10.12 18.54
C GLN A 6 -6.08 11.06 18.16
N LYS A 7 -6.58 11.83 19.14
CA LYS A 7 -7.79 12.67 19.00
C LYS A 7 -7.69 13.79 17.96
N ASP A 8 -6.49 14.35 17.72
CA ASP A 8 -6.30 15.58 16.92
C ASP A 8 -5.43 15.38 15.66
N THR A 9 -5.47 14.19 15.06
CA THR A 9 -4.73 13.93 13.80
C THR A 9 -5.55 14.36 12.59
N LYS A 10 -4.88 14.89 11.55
CA LYS A 10 -5.54 15.13 10.26
C LYS A 10 -6.09 13.81 9.71
N SER A 11 -7.40 13.79 9.49
CA SER A 11 -8.18 12.67 8.97
C SER A 11 -7.88 12.39 7.49
N LYS A 12 -6.70 11.83 7.20
CA LYS A 12 -6.27 11.48 5.84
C LYS A 12 -6.02 9.98 5.72
N LEU A 13 -6.62 9.38 4.70
CA LEU A 13 -6.29 8.02 4.25
C LEU A 13 -4.95 8.05 3.50
N VAL A 14 -4.03 7.18 3.88
CA VAL A 14 -2.73 7.01 3.21
C VAL A 14 -2.43 5.52 3.10
N GLY A 15 -2.08 5.06 1.90
CA GLY A 15 -1.68 3.69 1.63
C GLY A 15 -0.18 3.55 1.41
N TYR A 16 0.32 2.33 1.64
CA TYR A 16 1.68 1.89 1.37
C TYR A 16 1.61 0.50 0.73
N ALA A 17 2.40 0.24 -0.31
CA ALA A 17 2.52 -1.06 -0.94
C ALA A 17 4.00 -1.46 -1.06
N ASP A 18 4.28 -2.76 -0.98
CA ASP A 18 5.61 -3.35 -1.18
C ASP A 18 5.45 -4.83 -1.59
N ALA A 19 6.48 -5.40 -2.19
CA ALA A 19 6.58 -6.82 -2.47
C ALA A 19 7.96 -7.41 -2.13
N GLY A 20 7.94 -8.46 -1.31
CA GLY A 20 9.11 -9.31 -1.10
C GLY A 20 9.28 -10.29 -2.26
N TYR A 21 10.05 -9.92 -3.29
CA TYR A 21 10.34 -10.77 -4.45
C TYR A 21 11.02 -12.08 -4.04
N LEU A 22 10.50 -13.23 -4.53
CA LEU A 22 11.02 -14.57 -4.22
C LEU A 22 11.24 -14.85 -2.73
N SER A 23 10.37 -14.30 -1.88
CA SER A 23 10.36 -14.59 -0.43
C SER A 23 10.13 -16.08 -0.12
N ASP A 24 9.51 -16.83 -1.03
CA ASP A 24 9.48 -18.30 -1.04
C ASP A 24 10.12 -18.81 -2.35
N PRO A 25 11.47 -18.96 -2.38
CA PRO A 25 12.18 -19.34 -3.59
C PRO A 25 11.90 -20.79 -4.00
N HIS A 26 11.57 -21.67 -3.05
CA HIS A 26 11.25 -23.09 -3.33
C HIS A 26 10.00 -23.24 -4.19
N LYS A 27 9.05 -22.30 -4.06
CA LYS A 27 7.82 -22.26 -4.88
C LYS A 27 7.82 -21.13 -5.91
N ALA A 28 8.95 -20.42 -6.06
CA ALA A 28 9.08 -19.21 -6.88
C ALA A 28 7.95 -18.21 -6.63
N ARG A 29 7.62 -17.95 -5.36
CA ARG A 29 6.57 -17.01 -4.96
C ARG A 29 7.14 -15.80 -4.24
N SER A 30 6.53 -14.66 -4.52
CA SER A 30 6.77 -13.40 -3.81
C SER A 30 5.70 -13.19 -2.74
N GLN A 31 5.95 -12.24 -1.82
CA GLN A 31 5.00 -11.81 -0.80
C GLN A 31 4.53 -10.40 -1.16
N SER A 32 3.23 -10.20 -1.34
CA SER A 32 2.65 -8.86 -1.43
C SER A 32 2.28 -8.35 -0.04
N GLY A 33 2.53 -7.08 0.22
CA GLY A 33 2.09 -6.41 1.43
C GLY A 33 1.53 -5.03 1.13
N TYR A 34 0.51 -4.64 1.90
CA TYR A 34 0.07 -3.26 1.95
C TYR A 34 -0.43 -2.91 3.35
N VAL A 35 -0.44 -1.62 3.64
CA VAL A 35 -1.10 -1.05 4.82
C VAL A 35 -1.71 0.30 4.48
N PHE A 36 -2.95 0.49 4.93
CA PHE A 36 -3.66 1.76 4.90
C PHE A 36 -3.78 2.30 6.30
N THR A 37 -3.41 3.57 6.45
CA THR A 37 -3.51 4.32 7.69
C THR A 37 -4.55 5.42 7.57
N TYR A 38 -5.23 5.72 8.66
CA TYR A 38 -6.09 6.88 8.81
C TYR A 38 -5.69 7.62 10.08
N GLY A 39 -5.37 8.92 9.97
CA GLY A 39 -4.82 9.67 11.11
C GLY A 39 -3.48 9.09 11.62
N GLY A 40 -2.70 8.44 10.75
CA GLY A 40 -1.42 7.83 11.09
C GLY A 40 -1.50 6.47 11.79
N THR A 41 -2.69 5.89 11.94
CA THR A 41 -2.88 4.55 12.53
C THR A 41 -3.44 3.59 11.50
N ALA A 42 -2.94 2.36 11.47
CA ALA A 42 -3.41 1.34 10.52
C ALA A 42 -4.89 0.99 10.73
N ILE A 43 -5.64 0.97 9.62
CA ILE A 43 -7.06 0.59 9.59
C ILE A 43 -7.31 -0.63 8.69
N SER A 44 -6.43 -0.90 7.74
CA SER A 44 -6.47 -2.08 6.88
C SER A 44 -5.05 -2.46 6.47
N TRP A 45 -4.77 -3.76 6.40
CA TRP A 45 -3.46 -4.28 6.00
C TRP A 45 -3.61 -5.67 5.42
N ARG A 46 -2.61 -6.08 4.64
CA ARG A 46 -2.51 -7.45 4.12
C ARG A 46 -1.06 -7.85 4.03
N SER A 47 -0.81 -9.12 4.33
CA SER A 47 0.43 -9.83 4.00
C SER A 47 0.00 -11.13 3.34
N THR A 48 0.26 -11.29 2.04
CA THR A 48 -0.17 -12.48 1.31
C THR A 48 0.88 -12.98 0.34
N LYS A 49 0.96 -14.30 0.19
CA LYS A 49 1.80 -14.92 -0.83
C LYS A 49 1.15 -14.76 -2.20
N GLN A 50 1.89 -14.25 -3.17
CA GLN A 50 1.41 -14.11 -4.53
C GLN A 50 1.10 -15.50 -5.13
N THR A 51 -0.09 -15.63 -5.72
CA THR A 51 -0.52 -16.85 -6.42
C THR A 51 0.10 -16.96 -7.81
N LEU A 52 0.59 -15.85 -8.36
CA LEU A 52 1.34 -15.78 -9.60
C LEU A 52 2.83 -15.74 -9.31
N THR A 53 3.62 -16.33 -10.20
CA THR A 53 5.08 -16.23 -10.14
C THR A 53 5.48 -14.96 -10.85
N ALA A 54 5.91 -13.97 -10.07
CA ALA A 54 6.52 -12.77 -10.60
C ALA A 54 7.85 -13.13 -11.26
N THR A 55 8.12 -12.52 -12.41
CA THR A 55 9.34 -12.71 -13.21
C THR A 55 10.46 -11.73 -12.85
N SER A 56 10.15 -10.74 -12.02
CA SER A 56 11.08 -9.73 -11.52
C SER A 56 10.53 -9.09 -10.26
N SER A 57 11.38 -8.36 -9.52
CA SER A 57 10.94 -7.53 -8.38
C SER A 57 9.87 -6.54 -8.81
N ASN A 58 10.10 -5.82 -9.91
CA ASN A 58 9.12 -4.89 -10.47
C ASN A 58 7.75 -5.53 -10.78
N HIS A 59 7.73 -6.75 -11.34
CA HIS A 59 6.47 -7.46 -11.56
C HIS A 59 5.78 -7.81 -10.24
N ALA A 60 6.53 -8.18 -9.20
CA ALA A 60 5.97 -8.42 -7.87
C ALA A 60 5.37 -7.13 -7.27
N GLU A 61 6.05 -5.99 -7.42
CA GLU A 61 5.55 -4.68 -6.96
C GLU A 61 4.27 -4.27 -7.69
N LEU A 62 4.21 -4.44 -9.01
CA LEU A 62 2.99 -4.16 -9.80
C LEU A 62 1.78 -4.96 -9.29
N ILE A 63 1.99 -6.22 -8.89
CA ILE A 63 0.94 -7.06 -8.31
C ILE A 63 0.51 -6.53 -6.93
N ALA A 64 1.47 -6.18 -6.06
CA ALA A 64 1.16 -5.64 -4.74
C ALA A 64 0.43 -4.29 -4.82
N LEU A 65 0.87 -3.41 -5.72
CA LEU A 65 0.27 -2.11 -5.95
C LEU A 65 -1.13 -2.23 -6.56
N TYR A 66 -1.37 -3.18 -7.47
CA TYR A 66 -2.70 -3.52 -7.96
C TYR A 66 -3.66 -3.92 -6.83
N ASP A 67 -3.22 -4.82 -5.93
CA ASP A 67 -4.04 -5.24 -4.79
C ASP A 67 -4.30 -4.08 -3.82
N ALA A 68 -3.30 -3.24 -3.55
CA ALA A 68 -3.45 -2.04 -2.73
C ALA A 68 -4.41 -1.02 -3.38
N GLY A 69 -4.36 -0.82 -4.70
CA GLY A 69 -5.28 0.04 -5.42
C GLY A 69 -6.75 -0.39 -5.27
N ARG A 70 -7.02 -1.69 -5.35
CA ARG A 70 -8.37 -2.24 -5.12
C ARG A 70 -8.87 -2.00 -3.70
N GLU A 71 -8.01 -2.25 -2.71
CA GLU A 71 -8.32 -1.97 -1.31
C GLU A 71 -8.59 -0.47 -1.09
N CYS A 72 -7.77 0.40 -1.70
CA CYS A 72 -7.93 1.85 -1.61
C CYS A 72 -9.29 2.31 -2.12
N VAL A 73 -9.75 1.81 -3.27
CA VAL A 73 -11.07 2.15 -3.82
C VAL A 73 -12.18 1.73 -2.87
N TRP A 74 -12.10 0.51 -2.33
CA TRP A 74 -13.09 0.02 -1.37
C TRP A 74 -13.11 0.85 -0.08
N LEU A 75 -11.93 1.15 0.51
CA LEU A 75 -11.81 1.97 1.70
C LEU A 75 -12.34 3.38 1.47
N ARG A 76 -12.06 4.00 0.32
CA ARG A 76 -12.59 5.32 -0.03
C ARG A 76 -14.11 5.31 -0.06
N SER A 77 -14.74 4.32 -0.69
CA SER A 77 -16.21 4.18 -0.71
C SER A 77 -16.79 4.03 0.68
N MET A 78 -16.19 3.19 1.52
CA MET A 78 -16.66 2.96 2.90
C MET A 78 -16.51 4.22 3.77
N ILE A 79 -15.34 4.88 3.72
CA ILE A 79 -15.07 6.11 4.48
C ILE A 79 -16.00 7.23 4.04
N GLN A 80 -16.19 7.40 2.72
CA GLN A 80 -17.10 8.40 2.19
C GLN A 80 -18.52 8.18 2.71
N HIS A 81 -19.02 6.94 2.67
CA HIS A 81 -20.37 6.62 3.19
C HIS A 81 -20.50 6.98 4.67
N ILE A 82 -19.53 6.59 5.51
CA ILE A 82 -19.54 6.94 6.94
C ILE A 82 -19.50 8.45 7.16
N GLN A 83 -18.66 9.18 6.42
CA GLN A 83 -18.54 10.62 6.55
C GLN A 83 -19.84 11.34 6.16
N GLU A 84 -20.50 10.92 5.07
CA GLU A 84 -21.77 11.48 4.63
C GLU A 84 -22.88 11.25 5.66
N GLU A 85 -23.02 10.02 6.18
CA GLU A 85 -24.02 9.67 7.19
C GLU A 85 -23.79 10.38 8.54
N CYS A 86 -22.53 10.65 8.90
CA CYS A 86 -22.17 11.33 10.14
C CYS A 86 -22.09 12.87 10.02
N GLY A 87 -22.35 13.44 8.83
CA GLY A 87 -22.23 14.88 8.59
C GLY A 87 -20.78 15.41 8.71
N LEU A 88 -19.79 14.57 8.43
CA LEU A 88 -18.36 14.93 8.43
C LEU A 88 -17.91 15.40 7.05
N GLU A 89 -16.77 16.08 7.00
CA GLU A 89 -16.15 16.49 5.73
C GLU A 89 -15.83 15.26 4.86
N SER A 90 -16.30 15.28 3.62
CA SER A 90 -16.13 14.17 2.68
C SER A 90 -14.70 14.09 2.17
N ILE A 91 -14.16 12.88 2.10
CA ILE A 91 -12.89 12.56 1.43
C ILE A 91 -12.95 12.80 -0.10
N LYS A 92 -14.17 12.99 -0.64
CA LYS A 92 -14.42 13.22 -2.06
C LYS A 92 -13.69 14.48 -2.56
N GLY A 93 -13.11 14.40 -3.75
CA GLY A 93 -12.40 15.51 -4.39
C GLY A 93 -10.89 15.58 -4.10
N SER A 94 -10.35 14.71 -3.22
CA SER A 94 -8.91 14.56 -3.05
C SER A 94 -8.44 13.13 -3.35
N PRO A 95 -7.32 12.95 -4.09
CA PRO A 95 -6.74 11.63 -4.31
C PRO A 95 -6.16 11.08 -3.01
N THR A 96 -6.30 9.77 -2.81
CA THR A 96 -5.60 9.07 -1.72
C THR A 96 -4.15 8.86 -2.13
N VAL A 97 -3.20 9.27 -1.27
CA VAL A 97 -1.79 8.99 -1.51
C VAL A 97 -1.52 7.49 -1.29
N LEU A 98 -0.90 6.85 -2.26
CA LEU A 98 -0.44 5.46 -2.21
C LEU A 98 1.08 5.44 -2.44
N TYR A 99 1.84 5.15 -1.39
CA TYR A 99 3.29 5.14 -1.43
C TYR A 99 3.84 3.81 -1.94
N GLU A 100 4.92 3.92 -2.71
CA GLU A 100 5.67 2.81 -3.30
C GLU A 100 7.16 3.23 -3.37
N ASP A 101 8.11 2.32 -3.17
CA ASP A 101 9.56 2.62 -3.11
C ASP A 101 10.38 2.16 -4.34
N ASN A 102 9.84 1.32 -5.21
CA ASN A 102 10.41 0.91 -6.49
C ASN A 102 10.13 1.90 -7.62
N ALA A 103 11.12 2.75 -7.91
CA ALA A 103 11.06 3.72 -9.00
C ALA A 103 10.67 3.14 -10.38
N ALA A 104 11.03 1.88 -10.68
CA ALA A 104 10.68 1.24 -11.94
C ALA A 104 9.19 0.87 -12.02
N CYS A 105 8.59 0.52 -10.87
CA CYS A 105 7.16 0.25 -10.75
C CYS A 105 6.37 1.53 -10.98
N ILE A 106 6.75 2.61 -10.28
CA ILE A 106 6.13 3.94 -10.40
C ILE A 106 6.20 4.46 -11.84
N ALA A 107 7.37 4.38 -12.47
CA ALA A 107 7.54 4.82 -13.86
C ALA A 107 6.62 4.05 -14.81
N GLN A 108 6.52 2.73 -14.65
CA GLN A 108 5.64 1.88 -15.46
C GLN A 108 4.16 2.16 -15.24
N ILE A 109 3.73 2.40 -14.01
CA ILE A 109 2.33 2.79 -13.75
C ILE A 109 2.02 4.15 -14.36
N LYS A 110 2.94 5.10 -14.32
CA LYS A 110 2.74 6.42 -14.93
C LYS A 110 2.54 6.34 -16.45
N GLU A 111 3.27 5.46 -17.12
CA GLU A 111 3.12 5.21 -18.57
C GLU A 111 1.87 4.37 -18.90
N GLY A 112 1.40 3.57 -17.94
CA GLY A 112 0.36 2.57 -18.15
C GLY A 112 0.88 1.34 -18.89
N TYR A 113 -0.03 0.45 -19.29
CA TYR A 113 0.36 -0.75 -20.03
C TYR A 113 0.75 -0.41 -21.47
N ILE A 114 2.04 -0.48 -21.77
CA ILE A 114 2.59 -0.41 -23.12
C ILE A 114 3.13 -1.79 -23.49
N LYS A 115 2.63 -2.39 -24.58
CA LYS A 115 3.10 -3.70 -25.03
C LYS A 115 4.52 -3.59 -25.60
N GLY A 116 5.50 -4.15 -24.89
CA GLY A 116 6.89 -4.25 -25.33
C GLY A 116 7.58 -5.47 -24.72
N ASP A 117 8.83 -5.73 -25.08
CA ASP A 117 9.53 -6.94 -24.61
C ASP A 117 9.61 -7.07 -23.08
N ARG A 118 9.67 -5.93 -22.39
CA ARG A 118 9.76 -5.85 -20.92
C ARG A 118 8.42 -6.10 -20.20
N THR A 119 7.28 -5.93 -20.88
CA THR A 119 5.94 -5.89 -20.26
C THR A 119 4.97 -6.88 -20.90
N LYS A 120 5.26 -7.42 -22.09
CA LYS A 120 4.38 -8.35 -22.83
C LYS A 120 4.01 -9.62 -22.05
N HIS A 121 4.80 -9.96 -21.03
CA HIS A 121 4.61 -11.12 -20.16
C HIS A 121 3.85 -10.79 -18.87
N ILE A 122 3.58 -9.50 -18.61
CA ILE A 122 2.83 -9.01 -17.45
C ILE A 122 1.39 -8.76 -17.90
N SER A 123 0.42 -9.25 -17.14
CA SER A 123 -0.99 -9.04 -17.48
C SER A 123 -1.35 -7.54 -17.40
N PRO A 124 -2.01 -6.97 -18.43
CA PRO A 124 -2.41 -5.56 -18.43
C PRO A 124 -3.24 -5.15 -17.20
N LYS A 125 -3.96 -6.08 -16.57
CA LYS A 125 -4.78 -5.80 -15.38
C LYS A 125 -3.97 -5.22 -14.22
N PHE A 126 -2.69 -5.57 -14.09
CA PHE A 126 -1.84 -5.05 -13.01
C PHE A 126 -1.48 -3.57 -13.17
N PHE A 127 -1.79 -3.00 -14.33
CA PHE A 127 -1.63 -1.58 -14.59
C PHE A 127 -2.92 -0.80 -14.30
N SER A 128 -3.99 -1.40 -13.77
CA SER A 128 -5.26 -0.68 -13.54
C SER A 128 -5.14 0.50 -12.56
N THR A 129 -4.11 0.54 -11.73
CA THR A 129 -3.79 1.67 -10.85
C THR A 129 -3.41 2.94 -11.63
N HIS A 130 -2.93 2.81 -12.86
CA HIS A 130 -2.76 3.94 -13.78
C HIS A 130 -4.11 4.64 -14.06
N ASP A 131 -5.17 3.86 -14.30
CA ASP A 131 -6.50 4.42 -14.58
C ASP A 131 -7.07 5.09 -13.32
N LEU A 132 -6.88 4.48 -12.15
CA LEU A 132 -7.23 5.10 -10.86
C LEU A 132 -6.50 6.44 -10.62
N GLN A 133 -5.25 6.55 -11.07
CA GLN A 133 -4.48 7.79 -11.00
C GLN A 133 -4.99 8.84 -11.98
N LYS A 134 -5.31 8.44 -13.21
CA LYS A 134 -5.93 9.34 -14.22
C LYS A 134 -7.28 9.88 -13.78
N ASP A 135 -8.07 9.06 -13.11
CA ASP A 135 -9.38 9.43 -12.56
C ASP A 135 -9.27 10.29 -11.27
N GLY A 136 -8.05 10.56 -10.79
CA GLY A 136 -7.82 11.35 -9.58
C GLY A 136 -8.27 10.66 -8.29
N LEU A 137 -8.46 9.34 -8.30
CA LEU A 137 -8.83 8.57 -7.11
C LEU A 137 -7.63 8.30 -6.20
N ILE A 138 -6.46 8.06 -6.81
CA ILE A 138 -5.20 7.83 -6.10
C ILE A 138 -4.09 8.71 -6.66
N ASP A 139 -3.10 9.00 -5.81
CA ASP A 139 -1.84 9.64 -6.18
C ASP A 139 -0.69 8.73 -5.75
N ILE A 140 0.09 8.25 -6.71
CA ILE A 140 1.15 7.27 -6.45
C ILE A 140 2.45 8.04 -6.29
N CYS A 141 2.98 8.01 -5.07
CA CYS A 141 4.14 8.80 -4.68
C CYS A 141 5.32 7.89 -4.33
N GLN A 142 6.51 8.28 -4.77
CA GLN A 142 7.73 7.59 -4.35
C GLN A 142 8.02 7.84 -2.87
N ILE A 143 8.41 6.81 -2.15
CA ILE A 143 8.94 6.89 -0.79
C ILE A 143 10.32 6.19 -0.70
N ARG A 144 11.08 6.49 0.35
CA ARG A 144 12.29 5.73 0.67
C ARG A 144 11.88 4.38 1.24
N SER A 145 12.59 3.32 0.89
CA SER A 145 12.33 1.96 1.42
C SER A 145 12.32 1.91 2.95
N SER A 146 13.23 2.64 3.62
CA SER A 146 13.27 2.75 5.09
C SER A 146 12.03 3.39 5.73
N ASP A 147 11.23 4.10 4.95
CA ASP A 147 10.00 4.77 5.37
C ASP A 147 8.73 4.08 4.83
N ASN A 148 8.88 3.04 4.00
CA ASN A 148 7.75 2.27 3.48
C ASN A 148 7.19 1.38 4.59
N LEU A 149 5.96 1.66 5.04
CA LEU A 149 5.32 0.88 6.11
C LEU A 149 4.90 -0.52 5.66
N ALA A 150 4.77 -0.74 4.34
CA ALA A 150 4.41 -2.04 3.78
C ALA A 150 5.51 -3.10 3.97
N ASP A 151 6.76 -2.69 4.20
CA ASP A 151 7.90 -3.58 4.52
C ASP A 151 7.61 -4.51 5.69
N LEU A 152 6.81 -4.05 6.66
CA LEU A 152 6.38 -4.83 7.82
C LEU A 152 5.61 -6.10 7.41
N PHE A 153 5.00 -6.09 6.23
CA PHE A 153 4.11 -7.13 5.72
C PHE A 153 4.77 -8.00 4.65
N THR A 154 6.02 -7.73 4.27
CA THR A 154 6.71 -8.40 3.15
C THR A 154 8.09 -8.93 3.51
N LYS A 155 8.79 -8.27 4.45
CA LYS A 155 10.20 -8.52 4.76
C LYS A 155 10.36 -9.11 6.16
N SER A 156 11.37 -9.97 6.32
CA SER A 156 11.85 -10.38 7.64
C SER A 156 12.80 -9.30 8.18
N LEU A 157 12.27 -8.38 8.97
CA LEU A 157 13.00 -7.19 9.43
C LEU A 157 13.78 -7.46 10.73
N PRO A 158 14.96 -6.83 10.92
CA PRO A 158 15.62 -6.80 12.22
C PRO A 158 14.71 -6.20 13.29
N ARG A 159 14.77 -6.72 14.52
CA ARG A 159 13.89 -6.34 15.63
C ARG A 159 13.70 -4.83 15.79
N LYS A 160 14.78 -4.05 15.73
CA LYS A 160 14.75 -2.59 15.88
C LYS A 160 13.87 -1.92 14.81
N VAL A 161 14.01 -2.36 13.55
CA VAL A 161 13.24 -1.81 12.42
C VAL A 161 11.77 -2.25 12.52
N PHE A 162 11.53 -3.52 12.86
CA PHE A 162 10.18 -4.04 13.10
C PHE A 162 9.43 -3.24 14.18
N GLU A 163 10.07 -2.99 15.33
CA GLU A 163 9.50 -2.21 16.43
C GLU A 163 9.23 -0.75 16.00
N GLN A 164 10.13 -0.13 15.22
CA GLN A 164 9.96 1.22 14.68
C GLN A 164 8.77 1.31 13.70
N LEU A 165 8.68 0.41 12.71
CA LEU A 165 7.59 0.42 11.73
C LEU A 165 6.24 0.08 12.40
N SER A 166 6.23 -0.87 13.34
CA SER A 166 5.05 -1.19 14.15
C SER A 166 4.54 0.05 14.89
N GLN A 167 5.46 0.87 15.41
CA GLN A 167 5.07 2.14 16.03
C GLN A 167 4.58 3.16 15.00
N LYS A 168 5.19 3.25 13.81
CA LYS A 168 4.72 4.16 12.75
C LYS A 168 3.30 3.83 12.25
N ILE A 169 2.86 2.58 12.32
CA ILE A 169 1.47 2.19 11.99
C ILE A 169 0.50 2.27 13.19
N GLY A 170 0.93 2.87 14.30
CA GLY A 170 0.07 3.14 15.47
C GLY A 170 -0.01 2.03 16.51
N ILE A 171 0.79 0.95 16.42
CA ILE A 171 0.82 -0.08 17.47
C ILE A 171 1.58 0.47 18.69
N ARG A 172 0.92 0.48 19.86
CA ARG A 172 1.49 0.94 21.14
C ARG A 172 1.27 -0.09 22.25
N ARG A 173 2.11 -0.05 23.29
CA ARG A 173 1.82 -0.71 24.57
C ARG A 173 1.04 0.27 25.44
N LEU A 174 0.07 -0.21 26.21
CA LEU A 174 -0.77 0.65 27.05
C LEU A 174 0.06 1.53 28.01
N LYS A 175 1.13 0.96 28.58
CA LYS A 175 2.07 1.67 29.47
C LYS A 175 2.89 2.79 28.80
N ASP A 176 2.93 2.83 27.47
CA ASP A 176 3.66 3.85 26.70
C ASP A 176 2.73 4.99 26.24
N ILE A 177 1.41 4.87 26.47
CA ILE A 177 0.41 5.88 26.14
C ILE A 177 0.32 6.82 27.37
N ARG A 178 0.63 8.10 27.18
CA ARG A 178 0.52 9.14 28.20
C ARG A 178 -0.79 9.90 28.03
#